data_AF-A0A7J4QZ83-F1
#
_entry.id   AF-A0A7J4QZ83-F1
#
_cell.length_a   1.000
_cell.length_b   1.000
_cell.length_c   1.000
_cell.angle_alpha   90.00
_cell.angle_beta   90.00
_cell.angle_gamma   90.00
#
_symmetry.space_group_name_H-M   'P 1'
#
loop_
_entity.id
_entity.type
_entity.pdbx_description
1 polymer ?
#
loop_
_entity_poly.entity_id
_entity_poly.type
_entity_poly.pdbx_seq_one_letter_code
_entity_poly.pdbx_strand_id
1 'polypeptide(L)'
;MNDKLWHGADLIFDLDGDHLPGVTDRDFPGMLDVIRDQAHSLWNDFLQPEFGFDESFLQVTFSGHRGFHLHYRDPSLFHLDSEARRELVSHIRGEGVDVHGGLTRFSDPNAKGWTKRIRNQIPTLIDKLVTIAEGNEDSSRVMKGLHLGLKENLQREGKPGKGPASIQKLADMFLHEERRQSVASGQISRLGSHQGLFLDLVKSDASIVLGAAGETDEVVTIDVRRQIRWPTSLHGKTGMRVTEFPLERLDRDGSNPFDALTEAFVFGKENRIDLEIIVDDAILRFGETQHDVSRGDMLHVSESAATFLSLKGWAKLV
;
A
#
# COMPACT_ATOMS: atom_id res chain seq x y z
N MET A 1 3.89 -4.26 -35.16
CA MET A 1 4.35 -4.62 -33.79
C MET A 1 5.33 -5.79 -33.84
N ASN A 2 5.06 -6.83 -34.64
CA ASN A 2 6.02 -7.91 -34.90
C ASN A 2 7.38 -7.38 -35.41
N ASP A 3 7.38 -6.24 -36.11
CA ASP A 3 8.58 -5.59 -36.65
C ASP A 3 9.52 -5.04 -35.57
N LYS A 4 9.05 -4.84 -34.33
CA LYS A 4 9.86 -4.31 -33.22
C LYS A 4 10.73 -5.37 -32.55
N LEU A 5 10.57 -6.66 -32.88
CA LEU A 5 11.35 -7.80 -32.34
C LEU A 5 11.51 -7.70 -30.80
N TRP A 6 10.42 -7.88 -30.07
CA TRP A 6 10.43 -7.73 -28.60
C TRP A 6 11.41 -8.70 -27.94
N HIS A 7 12.37 -8.16 -27.18
CA HIS A 7 13.47 -8.92 -26.55
C HIS A 7 13.29 -9.16 -25.06
N GLY A 8 12.27 -8.56 -24.45
CA GLY A 8 12.05 -8.60 -23.00
C GLY A 8 11.58 -7.26 -22.46
N ALA A 9 11.29 -7.23 -21.16
CA ALA A 9 10.93 -6.00 -20.45
C ALA A 9 11.37 -6.07 -18.99
N ASP A 10 11.70 -4.92 -18.42
CA ASP A 10 11.89 -4.76 -16.98
C ASP A 10 10.65 -5.23 -16.21
N LEU A 11 10.85 -5.74 -14.99
CA LEU A 11 9.75 -6.01 -14.07
C LEU A 11 9.51 -4.75 -13.22
N ILE A 12 8.29 -4.24 -13.20
CA ILE A 12 8.00 -2.94 -12.60
C ILE A 12 6.81 -3.09 -11.68
N PHE A 13 6.94 -2.57 -10.47
CA PHE A 13 5.87 -2.46 -9.51
C PHE A 13 5.55 -0.98 -9.33
N ASP A 14 4.32 -0.59 -9.64
CA ASP A 14 3.82 0.79 -9.51
C ASP A 14 2.84 0.85 -8.33
N LEU A 15 3.18 1.64 -7.31
CA LEU A 15 2.32 1.88 -6.16
C LEU A 15 1.73 3.29 -6.29
N ASP A 16 0.43 3.39 -6.59
CA ASP A 16 -0.32 4.66 -6.71
C ASP A 16 -1.37 4.78 -5.59
N GLY A 17 -1.50 5.98 -5.03
CA GLY A 17 -2.41 6.31 -3.94
C GLY A 17 -3.90 6.25 -4.26
N ASP A 18 -4.28 6.26 -5.55
CA ASP A 18 -5.69 6.22 -5.98
C ASP A 18 -6.43 4.94 -5.57
N HIS A 19 -5.68 3.89 -5.31
CA HIS A 19 -6.16 2.53 -5.11
C HIS A 19 -6.29 2.16 -3.63
N LEU A 20 -5.91 3.06 -2.72
CA LEU A 20 -5.80 2.78 -1.30
C LEU A 20 -7.07 3.16 -0.52
N PRO A 21 -7.77 2.20 0.13
CA PRO A 21 -8.93 2.50 0.94
C PRO A 21 -8.60 3.37 2.15
N GLY A 22 -9.37 4.46 2.31
CA GLY A 22 -9.18 5.40 3.40
C GLY A 22 -8.07 6.41 3.17
N VAL A 23 -7.36 6.33 2.05
CA VAL A 23 -6.44 7.36 1.59
C VAL A 23 -7.19 8.29 0.64
N THR A 24 -7.01 9.59 0.83
CA THR A 24 -7.64 10.62 0.01
C THR A 24 -6.54 11.44 -0.65
N ASP A 25 -6.70 11.73 -1.95
CA ASP A 25 -5.79 12.63 -2.65
C ASP A 25 -5.79 14.04 -2.02
N ARG A 26 -6.80 14.38 -1.22
CA ARG A 26 -6.91 15.65 -0.48
C ARG A 26 -5.91 15.77 0.67
N ASP A 27 -5.51 14.66 1.30
CA ASP A 27 -4.41 14.64 2.28
C ASP A 27 -3.15 14.18 1.56
N PHE A 28 -2.54 15.10 0.81
CA PHE A 28 -1.43 14.76 -0.05
C PHE A 28 -0.19 14.25 0.71
N PRO A 29 0.23 14.86 1.84
CA PRO A 29 1.32 14.33 2.66
C PRO A 29 1.00 12.97 3.27
N GLY A 30 -0.17 12.81 3.90
CA GLY A 30 -0.55 11.54 4.53
C GLY A 30 -0.64 10.40 3.53
N MET A 31 -1.17 10.67 2.34
CA MET A 31 -1.19 9.70 1.23
C MET A 31 0.22 9.24 0.84
N LEU A 32 1.16 10.18 0.65
CA LEU A 32 2.54 9.83 0.27
C LEU A 32 3.25 8.99 1.34
N ASP A 33 3.00 9.28 2.61
CA ASP A 33 3.54 8.49 3.72
C ASP A 33 3.05 7.04 3.65
N VAL A 34 1.74 6.83 3.46
CA VAL A 34 1.16 5.48 3.37
C VAL A 34 1.76 4.70 2.20
N ILE A 35 1.91 5.32 1.02
CA ILE A 35 2.40 4.61 -0.18
C ILE A 35 3.90 4.34 -0.09
N ARG A 36 4.68 5.23 0.56
CA ARG A 36 6.09 4.96 0.83
C ARG A 36 6.23 3.73 1.71
N ASP A 37 5.47 3.66 2.79
CA ASP A 37 5.51 2.54 3.74
C ASP A 37 5.12 1.22 3.02
N GLN A 38 4.18 1.27 2.07
CA GLN A 38 3.86 0.13 1.21
C GLN A 38 4.98 -0.27 0.26
N ALA A 39 5.65 0.69 -0.37
CA ALA A 39 6.78 0.43 -1.25
C ALA A 39 7.92 -0.23 -0.46
N HIS A 40 8.15 0.25 0.76
CA HIS A 40 9.11 -0.34 1.70
C HIS A 40 8.72 -1.78 2.08
N SER A 41 7.46 -2.03 2.44
CA SER A 41 6.96 -3.37 2.76
C SER A 41 7.01 -4.31 1.55
N LEU A 42 6.65 -3.86 0.35
CA LEU A 42 6.72 -4.68 -0.86
C LEU A 42 8.11 -5.27 -1.05
N TRP A 43 9.15 -4.42 -0.93
CA TRP A 43 10.53 -4.88 -1.06
C TRP A 43 10.93 -5.84 0.07
N ASN A 44 10.77 -5.40 1.32
CA ASN A 44 11.30 -6.10 2.50
C ASN A 44 10.51 -7.34 2.89
N ASP A 45 9.24 -7.44 2.49
CA ASP A 45 8.39 -8.57 2.85
C ASP A 45 8.23 -9.57 1.71
N PHE A 46 8.33 -9.16 0.44
CA PHE A 46 8.10 -10.05 -0.69
C PHE A 46 9.29 -10.14 -1.63
N LEU A 47 9.68 -9.02 -2.24
CA LEU A 47 10.63 -9.04 -3.36
C LEU A 47 11.97 -9.65 -2.96
N GLN A 48 12.57 -9.17 -1.87
CA GLN A 48 13.85 -9.68 -1.39
C GLN A 48 13.72 -11.03 -0.66
N PRO A 49 12.92 -11.17 0.42
CA PRO A 49 12.97 -12.40 1.23
C PRO A 49 12.30 -13.62 0.60
N GLU A 50 11.30 -13.42 -0.28
CA GLU A 50 10.53 -14.53 -0.87
C GLU A 50 10.97 -14.83 -2.30
N PHE A 51 11.15 -13.81 -3.15
CA PHE A 51 11.61 -14.01 -4.52
C PHE A 51 13.14 -13.98 -4.68
N GLY A 52 13.87 -13.56 -3.64
CA GLY A 52 15.33 -13.51 -3.69
C GLY A 52 15.86 -12.39 -4.58
N PHE A 53 15.10 -11.31 -4.77
CA PHE A 53 15.52 -10.18 -5.59
C PHE A 53 16.72 -9.48 -4.96
N ASP A 54 17.68 -9.11 -5.81
CA ASP A 54 18.92 -8.46 -5.43
C ASP A 54 18.78 -6.95 -5.64
N GLU A 55 19.06 -6.18 -4.59
CA GLU A 55 18.97 -4.72 -4.61
C GLU A 55 19.80 -4.06 -5.71
N SER A 56 20.88 -4.70 -6.16
CA SER A 56 21.72 -4.20 -7.25
C SER A 56 20.99 -4.08 -8.60
N PHE A 57 19.88 -4.79 -8.79
CA PHE A 57 19.00 -4.66 -9.96
C PHE A 57 17.82 -3.72 -9.73
N LEU A 58 17.64 -3.19 -8.52
CA LEU A 58 16.53 -2.32 -8.16
C LEU A 58 16.86 -0.85 -8.43
N GLN A 59 15.94 -0.17 -9.11
CA GLN A 59 15.89 1.28 -9.18
C GLN A 59 14.56 1.77 -8.57
N VAL A 60 14.65 2.56 -7.51
CA VAL A 60 13.49 3.14 -6.82
C VAL A 60 13.28 4.58 -7.30
N THR A 61 12.05 4.92 -7.65
CA THR A 61 11.69 6.28 -8.07
C THR A 61 10.41 6.76 -7.42
N PHE A 62 10.37 8.04 -7.04
CA PHE A 62 9.12 8.77 -6.83
C PHE A 62 8.53 9.13 -8.21
N SER A 63 7.26 8.79 -8.43
CA SER A 63 6.54 8.97 -9.71
C SER A 63 6.39 10.42 -10.17
N GLY A 64 6.66 11.39 -9.27
CA GLY A 64 6.38 12.80 -9.47
C GLY A 64 4.93 13.16 -9.11
N HIS A 65 4.10 12.23 -8.65
CA HIS A 65 2.71 12.50 -8.28
C HIS A 65 2.35 11.85 -6.94
N ARG A 66 1.67 10.70 -6.96
CA ARG A 66 1.07 10.07 -5.78
C ARG A 66 1.57 8.65 -5.63
N GLY A 67 2.85 8.43 -5.79
CA GLY A 67 3.32 7.05 -5.87
C GLY A 67 4.79 6.86 -6.08
N PHE A 68 5.19 5.60 -5.97
CA PHE A 68 6.56 5.14 -6.12
C PHE A 68 6.60 3.99 -7.12
N HIS A 69 7.67 3.91 -7.91
CA HIS A 69 7.93 2.78 -8.79
C HIS A 69 9.19 2.04 -8.34
N LEU A 70 9.09 0.72 -8.29
CA LEU A 70 10.22 -0.18 -8.12
C LEU A 70 10.50 -0.83 -9.48
N HIS A 71 11.58 -0.39 -10.14
CA HIS A 71 12.04 -0.95 -11.40
C HIS A 71 13.08 -2.02 -11.12
N TYR A 72 12.75 -3.28 -11.39
CA TYR A 72 13.65 -4.41 -11.20
C TYR A 72 14.20 -4.87 -12.56
N ARG A 73 15.51 -4.69 -12.75
CA ARG A 73 16.21 -4.82 -14.04
C ARG A 73 17.18 -6.00 -14.09
N ASP A 74 16.80 -7.14 -13.52
CA ASP A 74 17.56 -8.36 -13.68
C ASP A 74 17.35 -8.94 -15.10
N PRO A 75 18.39 -9.03 -15.95
CA PRO A 75 18.26 -9.58 -17.29
C PRO A 75 17.73 -11.02 -17.31
N SER A 76 17.95 -11.78 -16.23
CA SER A 76 17.44 -13.15 -16.09
C SER A 76 15.92 -13.21 -16.10
N LEU A 77 15.23 -12.12 -15.73
CA LEU A 77 13.77 -12.05 -15.64
C LEU A 77 13.09 -11.33 -16.81
N PHE A 78 13.84 -10.81 -17.78
CA PHE A 78 13.28 -10.08 -18.92
C PHE A 78 12.31 -10.91 -19.78
N HIS A 79 12.44 -12.23 -19.74
CA HIS A 79 11.61 -13.17 -20.48
C HIS A 79 10.24 -13.44 -19.82
N LEU A 80 10.00 -12.97 -18.59
CA LEU A 80 8.73 -13.18 -17.90
C LEU A 80 7.59 -12.55 -18.72
N ASP A 81 6.64 -13.38 -19.13
CA ASP A 81 5.44 -12.96 -19.84
C ASP A 81 4.37 -12.41 -18.87
N SER A 82 3.26 -11.93 -19.44
CA SER A 82 2.17 -11.35 -18.66
C SER A 82 1.55 -12.33 -17.66
N GLU A 83 1.48 -13.62 -17.96
CA GLU A 83 0.87 -14.61 -17.06
C GLU A 83 1.82 -14.95 -15.90
N ALA A 84 3.12 -15.11 -16.15
CA ALA A 84 4.09 -15.28 -15.08
C ALA A 84 4.14 -14.05 -14.16
N ARG A 85 4.02 -12.84 -14.71
CA ARG A 85 3.92 -11.59 -13.93
C ARG A 85 2.61 -11.51 -13.14
N ARG A 86 1.50 -11.99 -13.70
CA ARG A 86 0.22 -12.11 -12.99
C ARG A 86 0.33 -13.02 -11.78
N GLU A 87 1.03 -14.15 -11.89
CA GLU A 87 1.26 -15.04 -10.75
C GLU A 87 2.09 -14.38 -9.64
N LEU A 88 3.11 -13.57 -9.99
CA LEU A 88 3.86 -12.78 -9.01
C LEU A 88 2.95 -11.79 -8.26
N VAL A 89 2.13 -11.03 -9.00
CA VAL A 89 1.17 -10.09 -8.38
C VAL A 89 0.15 -10.83 -7.51
N SER A 90 -0.38 -11.94 -8.00
CA SER A 90 -1.33 -12.78 -7.27
C SER A 90 -0.74 -13.27 -5.94
N HIS A 91 0.52 -13.73 -5.96
CA HIS A 91 1.23 -14.15 -4.76
C HIS A 91 1.44 -13.01 -3.77
N ILE A 92 1.84 -11.81 -4.23
CA ILE A 92 2.01 -10.62 -3.38
C ILE A 92 0.67 -10.22 -2.73
N ARG A 93 -0.42 -10.29 -3.49
CA ARG A 93 -1.78 -9.99 -3.03
C ARG A 93 -2.43 -11.11 -2.24
N GLY A 94 -1.75 -12.24 -2.06
CA GLY A 94 -2.29 -13.40 -1.36
C GLY A 94 -3.50 -14.04 -2.05
N GLU A 95 -3.66 -13.80 -3.35
CA GLU A 95 -4.72 -14.42 -4.15
C GLU A 95 -4.45 -15.91 -4.29
N GLY A 96 -5.46 -16.73 -4.00
CA GLY A 96 -5.33 -18.18 -4.04
C GLY A 96 -4.54 -18.80 -2.88
N VAL A 97 -4.15 -18.02 -1.85
CA VAL A 97 -3.44 -18.56 -0.69
C VAL A 97 -4.31 -19.53 0.10
N ASP A 98 -3.84 -20.77 0.22
CA ASP A 98 -4.43 -21.78 1.08
C ASP A 98 -4.04 -21.53 2.55
N VAL A 99 -4.80 -20.67 3.22
CA VAL A 99 -4.64 -20.40 4.65
C VAL A 99 -4.83 -21.66 5.47
N HIS A 100 -5.72 -22.59 5.06
CA HIS A 100 -5.93 -23.81 5.81
C HIS A 100 -4.68 -24.69 5.80
N GLY A 101 -4.10 -24.91 4.62
CA GLY A 101 -2.82 -25.59 4.46
C GLY A 101 -1.69 -24.89 5.22
N GLY A 102 -1.63 -23.56 5.19
CA GLY A 102 -0.66 -22.78 5.99
C GLY A 102 -0.77 -23.07 7.49
N LEU A 103 -1.99 -23.16 8.01
CA LEU A 103 -2.23 -23.45 9.43
C LEU A 103 -1.87 -24.88 9.83
N THR A 104 -1.95 -25.86 8.92
CA THR A 104 -1.44 -27.21 9.22
C THR A 104 0.06 -27.21 9.51
N ARG A 105 0.79 -26.23 8.95
CA ARG A 105 2.23 -26.02 9.17
C ARG A 105 2.49 -24.87 10.16
N PHE A 106 1.49 -24.48 10.95
CA PHE A 106 1.61 -23.36 11.88
C PHE A 106 2.71 -23.57 12.92
N SER A 107 2.97 -24.81 13.35
CA SER A 107 4.02 -25.09 14.34
C SER A 107 5.41 -25.31 13.73
N ASP A 108 5.56 -25.30 12.40
CA ASP A 108 6.87 -25.53 11.76
C ASP A 108 7.76 -24.27 11.84
N PRO A 109 8.82 -24.26 12.66
CA PRO A 109 9.67 -23.08 12.81
C PRO A 109 10.39 -22.69 11.51
N ASN A 110 10.53 -23.61 10.54
CA ASN A 110 11.20 -23.38 9.26
C ASN A 110 10.26 -22.97 8.13
N ALA A 111 8.96 -22.82 8.41
CA ALA A 111 8.00 -22.37 7.41
C ALA A 111 8.41 -21.01 6.82
N LYS A 112 8.24 -20.86 5.50
CA LYS A 112 8.53 -19.64 4.73
C LYS A 112 7.28 -19.11 4.05
N GLY A 113 7.38 -17.92 3.47
CA GLY A 113 6.31 -17.28 2.70
C GLY A 113 5.02 -17.10 3.50
N TRP A 114 3.88 -17.38 2.85
CA TRP A 114 2.55 -17.20 3.42
C TRP A 114 2.30 -17.91 4.75
N THR A 115 2.85 -19.10 4.98
CA THR A 115 2.69 -19.78 6.27
C THR A 115 3.32 -18.99 7.42
N LYS A 116 4.54 -18.46 7.22
CA LYS A 116 5.22 -17.62 8.21
C LYS A 116 4.49 -16.29 8.38
N ARG A 117 4.02 -15.70 7.28
CA ARG A 117 3.25 -14.44 7.29
C ARG A 117 1.96 -14.56 8.09
N ILE A 118 1.15 -15.58 7.79
CA ILE A 118 -0.07 -15.90 8.53
C ILE A 118 0.23 -16.07 10.03
N ARG A 119 1.28 -16.83 10.36
CA ARG A 119 1.71 -17.04 11.76
C ARG A 119 2.01 -15.73 12.48
N ASN A 120 2.81 -14.87 11.87
CA ASN A 120 3.24 -13.63 12.49
C ASN A 120 2.10 -12.62 12.66
N GLN A 121 1.04 -12.75 11.86
CA GLN A 121 -0.03 -11.76 11.78
C GLN A 121 -1.32 -12.17 12.51
N ILE A 122 -1.49 -13.45 12.86
CA ILE A 122 -2.59 -13.90 13.71
C ILE A 122 -2.67 -13.12 15.03
N PRO A 123 -1.56 -12.88 15.77
CA PRO A 123 -1.59 -12.07 16.98
C PRO A 123 -2.15 -10.65 16.73
N THR A 124 -1.73 -9.98 15.65
CA THR A 124 -2.21 -8.65 15.29
C THR A 124 -3.71 -8.63 14.99
N LEU A 125 -4.23 -9.65 14.30
CA LEU A 125 -5.67 -9.79 14.08
C LEU A 125 -6.43 -10.03 15.41
N ILE A 126 -5.86 -10.84 16.31
CA ILE A 126 -6.43 -11.07 17.64
C ILE A 126 -6.52 -9.75 18.41
N ASP A 127 -5.48 -8.92 18.40
CA ASP A 127 -5.47 -7.61 19.08
C ASP A 127 -6.53 -6.65 18.51
N LYS A 128 -6.72 -6.64 17.18
CA LYS A 128 -7.81 -5.89 16.52
C LYS A 128 -9.18 -6.38 16.99
N LEU A 129 -9.38 -7.70 17.06
CA LEU A 129 -10.62 -8.30 17.56
C LEU A 129 -10.85 -7.99 19.05
N VAL A 130 -9.81 -7.96 19.87
CA VAL A 130 -9.90 -7.56 21.28
C VAL A 130 -10.31 -6.09 21.38
N THR A 131 -9.72 -5.20 20.59
CA THR A 131 -10.07 -3.77 20.54
C THR A 131 -11.56 -3.58 20.18
N ILE A 132 -12.07 -4.40 19.25
CA ILE A 132 -13.49 -4.42 18.90
C ILE A 132 -14.36 -4.86 20.09
N ALA A 133 -13.97 -5.94 20.77
CA ALA A 133 -14.72 -6.52 21.88
C ALA A 133 -14.76 -5.60 23.12
N GLU A 134 -13.67 -4.89 23.39
CA GLU A 134 -13.56 -3.98 24.53
C GLU A 134 -14.32 -2.66 24.30
N GLY A 135 -14.64 -2.32 23.05
CA GLY A 135 -15.39 -1.11 22.72
C GLY A 135 -14.59 0.18 22.89
N ASN A 136 -13.26 0.11 22.73
CA ASN A 136 -12.36 1.25 22.84
C ASN A 136 -12.66 2.31 21.75
N GLU A 137 -12.07 3.52 21.87
CA GLU A 137 -12.30 4.64 20.93
C GLU A 137 -12.05 4.24 19.46
N ASP A 138 -11.09 3.35 19.22
CA ASP A 138 -10.73 2.82 17.90
C ASP A 138 -11.64 1.70 17.37
N SER A 139 -12.52 1.12 18.20
CA SER A 139 -13.33 -0.07 17.87
C SER A 139 -14.12 0.11 16.57
N SER A 140 -14.79 1.26 16.41
CA SER A 140 -15.58 1.55 15.21
C SER A 140 -14.71 1.64 13.95
N ARG A 141 -13.50 2.18 14.05
CA ARG A 141 -12.56 2.32 12.94
C ARG A 141 -12.02 0.95 12.52
N VAL A 142 -11.59 0.15 13.49
CA VAL A 142 -11.06 -1.21 13.27
C VAL A 142 -12.15 -2.12 12.69
N MET A 143 -13.36 -2.11 13.25
CA MET A 143 -14.51 -2.87 12.74
C MET A 143 -14.81 -2.52 11.29
N LYS A 144 -14.84 -1.23 10.94
CA LYS A 144 -15.11 -0.78 9.57
C LYS A 144 -14.05 -1.29 8.60
N GLY A 145 -12.77 -1.23 8.99
CA GLY A 145 -11.65 -1.74 8.19
C GLY A 145 -11.74 -3.24 7.94
N LEU A 146 -11.88 -4.04 9.00
CA LEU A 146 -12.02 -5.50 8.89
C LEU A 146 -13.24 -5.92 8.06
N HIS A 147 -14.38 -5.25 8.26
CA HIS A 147 -15.60 -5.56 7.54
C HIS A 147 -15.50 -5.23 6.05
N LEU A 148 -14.82 -4.12 5.68
CA LEU A 148 -14.60 -3.76 4.28
C LEU A 148 -13.75 -4.81 3.57
N GLY A 149 -12.59 -5.14 4.13
CA GLY A 149 -11.70 -6.17 3.55
C GLY A 149 -12.38 -7.53 3.46
N LEU A 150 -13.11 -7.93 4.51
CA LEU A 150 -13.87 -9.18 4.50
C LEU A 150 -14.93 -9.21 3.39
N LYS A 151 -15.66 -8.10 3.20
CA LYS A 151 -16.69 -8.00 2.17
C LYS A 151 -16.10 -8.16 0.78
N GLU A 152 -14.99 -7.49 0.48
CA GLU A 152 -14.31 -7.57 -0.81
C GLU A 152 -13.78 -8.97 -1.09
N ASN A 153 -13.13 -9.60 -0.10
CA ASN A 153 -12.62 -10.97 -0.22
C ASN A 153 -13.75 -11.99 -0.46
N LEU A 154 -14.84 -11.91 0.30
CA LEU A 154 -16.00 -12.81 0.12
C LEU A 154 -16.67 -12.63 -1.24
N GLN A 155 -16.76 -11.38 -1.75
CA GLN A 155 -17.27 -11.12 -3.09
C GLN A 155 -16.39 -11.75 -4.16
N ARG A 156 -15.06 -11.64 -4.02
CA ARG A 156 -14.07 -12.23 -4.94
C ARG A 156 -14.15 -13.76 -4.95
N GLU A 157 -14.30 -14.38 -3.78
CA GLU A 157 -14.46 -15.84 -3.66
C GLU A 157 -15.90 -16.34 -3.96
N GLY A 158 -16.84 -15.46 -4.31
CA GLY A 158 -18.24 -15.84 -4.60
C GLY A 158 -19.02 -16.36 -3.37
N LYS A 159 -18.57 -16.02 -2.16
CA LYS A 159 -19.17 -16.46 -0.89
C LYS A 159 -20.26 -15.48 -0.41
N PRO A 160 -21.24 -15.94 0.40
CA PRO A 160 -22.22 -15.06 1.00
C PRO A 160 -21.56 -14.08 1.98
N GLY A 161 -21.94 -12.80 1.88
CA GLY A 161 -21.43 -11.74 2.75
C GLY A 161 -21.70 -11.97 4.24
N LYS A 162 -20.84 -11.43 5.09
CA LYS A 162 -20.96 -11.45 6.55
C LYS A 162 -21.06 -10.03 7.08
N GLY A 163 -22.03 -9.79 7.97
CA GLY A 163 -22.24 -8.47 8.55
C GLY A 163 -21.33 -8.18 9.76
N PRO A 164 -21.24 -6.91 10.19
CA PRO A 164 -20.41 -6.50 11.34
C PRO A 164 -20.76 -7.24 12.63
N ALA A 165 -22.03 -7.60 12.83
CA ALA A 165 -22.48 -8.35 14.00
C ALA A 165 -21.85 -9.76 14.10
N SER A 166 -21.49 -10.39 12.98
CA SER A 166 -20.76 -11.66 13.00
C SER A 166 -19.32 -11.47 13.44
N ILE A 167 -18.68 -10.37 13.04
CA ILE A 167 -17.33 -10.00 13.49
C ILE A 167 -17.35 -9.70 14.99
N GLN A 168 -18.36 -8.95 15.47
CA GLN A 168 -18.52 -8.68 16.91
C GLN A 168 -18.63 -9.98 17.73
N LYS A 169 -19.48 -10.93 17.30
CA LYS A 169 -19.62 -12.22 18.01
C LYS A 169 -18.30 -13.00 18.08
N LEU A 170 -17.50 -12.97 17.02
CA LEU A 170 -16.17 -13.57 17.02
C LEU A 170 -15.21 -12.80 17.94
N ALA A 171 -15.24 -11.47 17.90
CA ALA A 171 -14.43 -10.60 18.75
C ALA A 171 -14.67 -10.87 20.24
N ASP A 172 -15.93 -10.97 20.66
CA ASP A 172 -16.31 -11.25 22.05
C ASP A 172 -15.72 -12.59 22.57
N MET A 173 -15.47 -13.56 21.67
CA MET A 173 -14.81 -14.82 22.05
C MET A 173 -13.37 -14.60 22.55
N PHE A 174 -12.69 -13.58 22.06
CA PHE A 174 -11.33 -13.23 22.44
C PHE A 174 -11.25 -12.39 23.71
N LEU A 175 -12.34 -12.13 24.45
CA LEU A 175 -12.23 -11.59 25.81
C LEU A 175 -11.60 -12.58 26.80
N HIS A 176 -11.59 -13.88 26.46
CA HIS A 176 -10.98 -14.93 27.28
C HIS A 176 -9.51 -15.14 26.91
N GLU A 177 -8.61 -14.86 27.86
CA GLU A 177 -7.16 -14.95 27.69
C GLU A 177 -6.68 -16.34 27.23
N GLU A 178 -7.22 -17.42 27.79
CA GLU A 178 -6.88 -18.79 27.38
C GLU A 178 -7.19 -19.04 25.89
N ARG A 179 -8.28 -18.44 25.40
CA ARG A 179 -8.67 -18.57 23.99
C ARG A 179 -7.73 -17.77 23.10
N ARG A 180 -7.31 -16.57 23.52
CA ARG A 180 -6.28 -15.78 22.80
C ARG A 180 -5.00 -16.58 22.61
N GLN A 181 -4.46 -17.12 23.71
CA GLN A 181 -3.21 -17.90 23.69
C GLN A 181 -3.34 -19.19 22.86
N SER A 182 -4.48 -19.87 22.95
CA SER A 182 -4.74 -21.09 22.18
C SER A 182 -4.79 -20.80 20.67
N VAL A 183 -5.50 -19.75 20.25
CA VAL A 183 -5.59 -19.40 18.82
C VAL A 183 -4.27 -18.83 18.30
N ALA A 184 -3.57 -18.02 19.10
CA ALA A 184 -2.24 -17.50 18.77
C ALA A 184 -1.18 -18.60 18.61
N SER A 185 -1.35 -19.75 19.29
CA SER A 185 -0.51 -20.95 19.12
C SER A 185 -1.00 -21.89 18.00
N GLY A 186 -2.02 -21.50 17.24
CA GLY A 186 -2.52 -22.23 16.08
C GLY A 186 -3.71 -23.16 16.35
N GLN A 187 -4.24 -23.22 17.57
CA GLN A 187 -5.42 -24.04 17.92
C GLN A 187 -6.75 -23.38 17.50
N ILE A 188 -6.88 -23.08 16.21
CA ILE A 188 -8.03 -22.36 15.64
C ILE A 188 -9.34 -23.16 15.77
N SER A 189 -9.25 -24.49 15.89
CA SER A 189 -10.40 -25.37 16.15
C SER A 189 -11.17 -25.01 17.43
N ARG A 190 -10.54 -24.32 18.40
CA ARG A 190 -11.23 -23.80 19.60
C ARG A 190 -12.28 -22.73 19.30
N LEU A 191 -12.31 -22.19 18.09
CA LEU A 191 -13.34 -21.23 17.64
C LEU A 191 -14.65 -21.92 17.19
N GLY A 192 -14.65 -23.25 17.05
CA GLY A 192 -15.83 -24.02 16.65
C GLY A 192 -16.43 -23.49 15.34
N SER A 193 -17.73 -23.14 15.34
CA SER A 193 -18.43 -22.63 14.17
C SER A 193 -17.88 -21.31 13.62
N HIS A 194 -17.08 -20.57 14.41
CA HIS A 194 -16.50 -19.29 13.98
C HIS A 194 -15.13 -19.44 13.31
N GLN A 195 -14.59 -20.67 13.22
CA GLN A 195 -13.32 -20.94 12.54
C GLN A 195 -13.33 -20.39 11.12
N GLY A 196 -14.37 -20.66 10.32
CA GLY A 196 -14.44 -20.18 8.94
C GLY A 196 -14.35 -18.66 8.83
N LEU A 197 -15.10 -17.94 9.67
CA LEU A 197 -15.06 -16.48 9.70
C LEU A 197 -13.70 -15.93 10.11
N PHE A 198 -13.05 -16.54 11.10
CA PHE A 198 -11.70 -16.16 11.51
C PHE A 198 -10.69 -16.36 10.37
N LEU A 199 -10.78 -17.47 9.64
CA LEU A 199 -9.91 -17.72 8.47
C LEU A 199 -10.17 -16.74 7.33
N ASP A 200 -11.44 -16.43 7.05
CA ASP A 200 -11.78 -15.42 6.05
C ASP A 200 -11.25 -14.03 6.46
N LEU A 201 -11.26 -13.70 7.75
CA LEU A 201 -10.63 -12.48 8.29
C LEU A 201 -9.11 -12.51 8.17
N VAL A 202 -8.46 -13.64 8.46
CA VAL A 202 -7.00 -13.79 8.26
C VAL A 202 -6.62 -13.55 6.79
N LYS A 203 -7.43 -14.05 5.85
CA LYS A 203 -7.23 -13.84 4.41
C LYS A 203 -7.47 -12.39 3.98
N SER A 204 -8.41 -11.70 4.62
CA SER A 204 -8.85 -10.37 4.18
C SER A 204 -8.21 -9.23 4.94
N ASP A 205 -7.52 -9.51 6.04
CA ASP A 205 -6.96 -8.47 6.90
C ASP A 205 -5.76 -7.79 6.22
N ALA A 206 -5.86 -6.46 6.16
CA ALA A 206 -4.93 -5.57 5.48
C ALA A 206 -3.52 -5.49 6.05
N SER A 207 -3.29 -5.98 7.28
CA SER A 207 -1.94 -6.13 7.83
C SER A 207 -1.32 -7.49 7.51
N ILE A 208 -2.11 -8.46 7.01
CA ILE A 208 -1.64 -9.82 6.72
C ILE A 208 -1.31 -10.00 5.26
N VAL A 209 -2.28 -9.69 4.41
CA VAL A 209 -2.02 -9.36 3.02
C VAL A 209 -1.43 -7.96 3.04
N LEU A 210 -0.69 -7.50 2.03
CA LEU A 210 -0.64 -6.06 1.75
C LEU A 210 -2.07 -5.62 1.35
N GLY A 211 -3.03 -5.77 2.26
CA GLY A 211 -4.44 -5.79 1.92
C GLY A 211 -4.86 -4.37 1.73
N ALA A 212 -5.34 -4.12 0.53
CA ALA A 212 -5.66 -2.82 0.00
C ALA A 212 -4.49 -1.82 -0.13
N ALA A 213 -3.30 -2.23 0.28
CA ALA A 213 -2.06 -1.45 0.35
C ALA A 213 -0.97 -2.00 -0.60
N GLY A 214 -1.16 -3.21 -1.09
CA GLY A 214 -0.39 -3.88 -2.14
C GLY A 214 -1.15 -3.89 -3.46
N GLU A 215 -2.05 -2.93 -3.66
CA GLU A 215 -2.47 -2.54 -5.00
C GLU A 215 -1.28 -1.87 -5.70
N THR A 216 -0.21 -2.64 -5.91
CA THR A 216 0.56 -2.47 -7.12
C THR A 216 -0.45 -2.44 -8.25
N ASP A 217 -0.42 -1.43 -9.11
CA ASP A 217 -1.28 -1.40 -10.31
C ASP A 217 -0.93 -2.66 -11.10
N GLU A 218 -1.75 -3.70 -10.97
CA GLU A 218 -1.48 -5.03 -11.52
C GLU A 218 -1.30 -4.93 -13.03
N VAL A 219 -2.00 -3.97 -13.66
CA VAL A 219 -1.96 -3.74 -15.08
C VAL A 219 -0.56 -3.24 -15.47
N VAL A 220 0.11 -2.46 -14.62
CA VAL A 220 1.50 -2.04 -14.83
C VAL A 220 2.43 -3.23 -14.77
N THR A 221 2.34 -4.04 -13.72
CA THR A 221 3.25 -5.17 -13.52
C THR A 221 3.07 -6.22 -14.62
N ILE A 222 1.83 -6.52 -15.01
CA ILE A 222 1.49 -7.56 -16.01
C ILE A 222 1.84 -7.12 -17.44
N ASP A 223 1.79 -5.83 -17.75
CA ASP A 223 2.04 -5.30 -19.09
C ASP A 223 3.54 -5.29 -19.45
N VAL A 224 3.94 -6.27 -20.25
CA VAL A 224 5.30 -6.42 -20.80
C VAL A 224 5.71 -5.35 -21.82
N ARG A 225 4.84 -4.38 -22.11
CA ARG A 225 5.08 -3.28 -23.07
C ARG A 225 4.73 -1.92 -22.48
N ARG A 226 4.63 -1.83 -21.15
CA ARG A 226 4.26 -0.61 -20.45
C ARG A 226 5.25 0.52 -20.77
N GLN A 227 4.72 1.69 -21.08
CA GLN A 227 5.51 2.91 -21.13
C GLN A 227 5.69 3.45 -19.73
N ILE A 228 6.93 3.77 -19.38
CA ILE A 228 7.25 4.23 -18.04
C ILE A 228 7.81 5.63 -18.12
N ARG A 229 7.47 6.41 -17.10
CA ARG A 229 7.93 7.78 -16.98
C ARG A 229 9.45 7.79 -16.80
N TRP A 230 10.12 8.63 -17.58
CA TRP A 230 11.57 8.74 -17.51
C TRP A 230 12.01 9.31 -16.15
N PRO A 231 12.94 8.66 -15.42
CA PRO A 231 13.55 9.24 -14.23
C PRO A 231 14.09 10.63 -14.54
N THR A 232 13.95 11.59 -13.62
CA THR A 232 14.29 13.02 -13.78
C THR A 232 13.35 13.89 -14.63
N SER A 233 12.34 13.32 -15.30
CA SER A 233 11.32 14.12 -16.00
C SER A 233 10.38 14.86 -15.03
N LEU A 234 9.55 15.78 -15.56
CA LEU A 234 8.50 16.44 -14.78
C LEU A 234 7.15 15.76 -14.98
N HIS A 235 6.40 15.59 -13.89
CA HIS A 235 5.07 15.02 -13.92
C HIS A 235 4.04 16.09 -14.30
N GLY A 236 3.30 15.88 -15.39
CA GLY A 236 2.41 16.91 -15.96
C GLY A 236 1.25 17.37 -15.07
N LYS A 237 0.84 16.58 -14.06
CA LYS A 237 -0.25 16.96 -13.13
C LYS A 237 0.22 17.72 -11.88
N THR A 238 1.52 17.84 -11.65
CA THR A 238 2.08 18.41 -10.40
C THR A 238 3.27 19.31 -10.64
N GLY A 239 3.93 19.20 -11.79
CA GLY A 239 5.20 19.86 -12.06
C GLY A 239 6.36 19.33 -11.21
N MET A 240 6.14 18.30 -10.40
CA MET A 240 7.19 17.70 -9.57
C MET A 240 8.06 16.77 -10.41
N ARG A 241 9.33 16.67 -10.02
CA ARG A 241 10.31 15.81 -10.66
C ARG A 241 10.15 14.35 -10.24
N VAL A 242 10.20 13.47 -11.23
CA VAL A 242 10.39 12.03 -11.03
C VAL A 242 11.79 11.84 -10.44
N THR A 243 11.87 11.47 -9.18
CA THR A 243 13.13 11.54 -8.43
C THR A 243 13.56 10.13 -8.06
N GLU A 244 14.76 9.75 -8.49
CA GLU A 244 15.41 8.50 -8.09
C GLU A 244 16.12 8.69 -6.75
N PHE A 245 16.07 7.67 -5.90
CA PHE A 245 16.73 7.68 -4.60
C PHE A 245 17.06 6.25 -4.14
N PRO A 246 18.04 6.05 -3.23
CA PRO A 246 18.40 4.73 -2.70
C PRO A 246 17.26 4.05 -1.94
N LEU A 247 17.20 2.71 -1.98
CA LEU A 247 16.16 1.91 -1.33
C LEU A 247 16.03 2.24 0.16
N GLU A 248 17.13 2.45 0.87
CA GLU A 248 17.13 2.65 2.32
C GLU A 248 16.37 3.91 2.74
N ARG A 249 16.15 4.85 1.80
CA ARG A 249 15.36 6.06 2.05
C ARG A 249 13.84 5.85 1.90
N LEU A 250 13.39 4.66 1.51
CA LEU A 250 11.98 4.26 1.66
C LEU A 250 11.62 4.02 3.12
N ASP A 251 12.59 3.66 3.97
CA ASP A 251 12.35 3.45 5.38
C ASP A 251 12.06 4.80 6.06
N ARG A 252 10.82 4.96 6.53
CA ARG A 252 10.37 6.15 7.26
C ARG A 252 11.16 6.36 8.56
N ASP A 253 11.49 5.26 9.24
CA ASP A 253 12.17 5.29 10.53
C ASP A 253 13.71 5.32 10.38
N GLY A 254 14.18 5.34 9.13
CA GLY A 254 15.59 5.49 8.77
C GLY A 254 16.16 6.86 9.13
N SER A 255 17.48 7.00 9.01
CA SER A 255 18.20 8.23 9.35
C SER A 255 17.98 9.38 8.36
N ASN A 256 17.58 9.08 7.12
CA ASN A 256 17.38 10.05 6.05
C ASN A 256 16.29 9.61 5.05
N PRO A 257 15.02 9.52 5.49
CA PRO A 257 13.92 9.15 4.60
C PRO A 257 13.80 10.12 3.42
N PHE A 258 13.26 9.64 2.31
CA PHE A 258 12.97 10.47 1.15
C PHE A 258 11.75 11.35 1.39
N ASP A 259 11.90 12.67 1.15
CA ASP A 259 10.81 13.63 1.25
C ASP A 259 10.50 14.25 -0.12
N ALA A 260 9.49 13.70 -0.80
CA ALA A 260 9.00 14.22 -2.07
C ALA A 260 8.55 15.70 -1.99
N LEU A 261 8.00 16.13 -0.85
CA LEU A 261 7.45 17.47 -0.64
C LEU A 261 8.54 18.53 -0.36
N THR A 262 9.79 18.09 -0.28
CA THR A 262 10.96 18.96 -0.19
C THR A 262 11.87 18.81 -1.40
N GLU A 263 12.10 17.57 -1.86
CA GLU A 263 13.14 17.21 -2.83
C GLU A 263 12.68 17.17 -4.29
N ALA A 264 11.38 17.03 -4.55
CA ALA A 264 10.85 16.87 -5.91
C ALA A 264 10.32 18.18 -6.54
N PHE A 265 10.29 19.28 -5.79
CA PHE A 265 9.98 20.60 -6.33
C PHE A 265 11.19 21.20 -7.07
N VAL A 266 11.00 21.64 -8.31
CA VAL A 266 12.10 22.07 -9.20
C VAL A 266 12.19 23.56 -9.47
N PHE A 267 11.11 24.32 -9.29
CA PHE A 267 11.07 25.76 -9.60
C PHE A 267 11.57 26.60 -8.40
N GLY A 268 11.83 27.88 -8.67
CA GLY A 268 12.41 28.80 -7.68
C GLY A 268 11.57 28.93 -6.39
N LYS A 269 12.26 29.20 -5.28
CA LYS A 269 11.64 29.49 -3.97
C LYS A 269 11.55 31.00 -3.66
N GLU A 270 12.16 31.83 -4.50
CA GLU A 270 12.32 33.27 -4.27
C GLU A 270 11.05 34.04 -4.68
N ASN A 271 10.54 33.77 -5.88
CA ASN A 271 9.32 34.39 -6.37
C ASN A 271 8.12 33.90 -5.56
N ARG A 272 7.28 34.86 -5.18
CA ARG A 272 6.03 34.58 -4.48
C ARG A 272 4.84 34.90 -5.36
N ILE A 273 3.86 34.02 -5.33
CA ILE A 273 2.68 34.06 -6.18
C ILE A 273 1.45 33.91 -5.29
N ASP A 274 0.48 34.79 -5.52
CA ASP A 274 -0.82 34.77 -4.86
C ASP A 274 -1.77 33.84 -5.60
N LEU A 275 -2.47 33.01 -4.83
CA LEU A 275 -3.39 31.99 -5.34
C LEU A 275 -4.65 31.97 -4.48
N GLU A 276 -5.78 31.66 -5.12
CA GLU A 276 -7.04 31.34 -4.43
C GLU A 276 -7.27 29.83 -4.53
N ILE A 277 -7.46 29.17 -3.38
CA ILE A 277 -7.80 27.75 -3.31
C ILE A 277 -9.22 27.53 -3.83
N ILE A 278 -9.41 26.52 -4.68
CA ILE A 278 -10.69 26.20 -5.34
C ILE A 278 -11.27 24.84 -4.92
N VAL A 279 -10.67 24.21 -3.91
CA VAL A 279 -11.04 22.90 -3.39
C VAL A 279 -11.27 22.97 -1.89
N ASP A 280 -12.11 22.07 -1.38
CA ASP A 280 -12.45 21.99 0.03
C ASP A 280 -11.66 20.86 0.72
N ASP A 281 -11.37 21.04 2.01
CA ASP A 281 -10.74 20.07 2.90
C ASP A 281 -9.42 19.47 2.37
N ALA A 282 -8.48 20.32 1.93
CA ALA A 282 -7.20 19.87 1.38
C ALA A 282 -6.03 20.13 2.35
N ILE A 283 -5.21 19.10 2.58
CA ILE A 283 -3.98 19.18 3.36
C ILE A 283 -2.79 19.13 2.40
N LEU A 284 -1.92 20.12 2.56
CA LEU A 284 -0.77 20.39 1.71
C LEU A 284 0.48 20.55 2.56
N ARG A 285 1.64 20.17 2.04
CA ARG A 285 2.92 20.53 2.65
C ARG A 285 3.93 20.96 1.59
N PHE A 286 4.61 22.07 1.87
CA PHE A 286 5.71 22.59 1.05
C PHE A 286 6.94 22.77 1.95
N GLY A 287 7.93 21.88 1.81
CA GLY A 287 9.02 21.82 2.79
C GLY A 287 8.49 21.49 4.19
N GLU A 288 8.88 22.28 5.18
CA GLU A 288 8.45 22.11 6.58
C GLU A 288 7.06 22.72 6.88
N THR A 289 6.48 23.48 5.95
CA THR A 289 5.21 24.19 6.20
C THR A 289 4.03 23.38 5.70
N GLN A 290 3.15 22.99 6.63
CA GLN A 290 1.89 22.33 6.34
C GLN A 290 0.74 23.36 6.33
N HIS A 291 -0.18 23.19 5.40
CA HIS A 291 -1.37 24.01 5.23
C HIS A 291 -2.60 23.10 5.21
N ASP A 292 -3.59 23.45 6.01
CA ASP A 292 -4.96 22.92 5.92
C ASP A 292 -5.80 24.03 5.28
N VAL A 293 -6.35 23.78 4.09
CA VAL A 293 -6.99 24.80 3.25
C VAL A 293 -8.36 24.40 2.76
N SER A 294 -9.20 25.41 2.63
CA SER A 294 -10.56 25.34 2.11
C SER A 294 -10.76 26.29 0.94
N ARG A 295 -11.86 26.11 0.21
CA ARG A 295 -12.18 26.94 -0.95
C ARG A 295 -12.30 28.41 -0.54
N GLY A 296 -11.63 29.27 -1.30
CA GLY A 296 -11.59 30.72 -1.07
C GLY A 296 -10.40 31.17 -0.22
N ASP A 297 -9.63 30.25 0.37
CA ASP A 297 -8.41 30.62 1.06
C ASP A 297 -7.39 31.22 0.10
N MET A 298 -6.72 32.28 0.55
CA MET A 298 -5.66 32.95 -0.20
C MET A 298 -4.30 32.49 0.30
N LEU A 299 -3.47 31.98 -0.60
CA LEU A 299 -2.11 31.54 -0.29
C LEU A 299 -1.07 32.40 -1.01
N HIS A 300 -0.02 32.77 -0.28
CA HIS A 300 1.16 33.45 -0.80
C HIS A 300 2.37 32.49 -0.77
N VAL A 301 2.61 31.79 -1.88
CA VAL A 301 3.54 30.64 -1.92
C VAL A 301 4.62 30.81 -2.98
N SER A 302 5.63 29.93 -2.96
CA SER A 302 6.69 29.93 -3.97
C SER A 302 6.17 29.56 -5.36
N GLU A 303 6.94 29.89 -6.40
CA GLU A 303 6.67 29.46 -7.78
C GLU A 303 6.48 27.94 -7.91
N SER A 304 7.30 27.14 -7.20
CA SER A 304 7.16 25.69 -7.14
C SER A 304 5.81 25.24 -6.60
N ALA A 305 5.39 25.81 -5.47
CA ALA A 305 4.11 25.49 -4.83
C ALA A 305 2.93 25.94 -5.69
N ALA A 306 3.03 27.14 -6.29
CA ALA A 306 2.01 27.66 -7.20
C ALA A 306 1.84 26.80 -8.45
N THR A 307 2.93 26.34 -9.04
CA THR A 307 2.91 25.43 -10.18
C THR A 307 2.23 24.12 -9.82
N PHE A 308 2.56 23.55 -8.66
CA PHE A 308 1.92 22.35 -8.17
C PHE A 308 0.42 22.51 -7.96
N LEU A 309 0.00 23.54 -7.23
CA LEU A 309 -1.41 23.79 -6.94
C LEU A 309 -2.22 24.06 -8.20
N SER A 310 -1.63 24.77 -9.17
CA SER A 310 -2.27 25.06 -10.46
C SER A 310 -2.42 23.80 -11.30
N LEU A 311 -1.35 23.00 -11.46
CA LEU A 311 -1.37 21.77 -12.27
C LEU A 311 -2.24 20.67 -11.66
N LYS A 312 -2.29 20.60 -10.32
CA LYS A 312 -3.16 19.67 -9.61
C LYS A 312 -4.63 20.10 -9.66
N GLY A 313 -4.90 21.33 -10.09
CA GLY A 313 -6.26 21.90 -10.18
C GLY A 313 -6.84 22.26 -8.81
N TRP A 314 -6.00 22.63 -7.86
CA TRP A 314 -6.38 22.94 -6.47
C TRP A 314 -6.43 24.44 -6.18
N ALA A 315 -5.77 25.24 -7.00
CA ALA A 315 -5.81 26.69 -6.90
C ALA A 315 -5.83 27.35 -8.28
N LYS A 316 -6.25 28.61 -8.33
CA LYS A 316 -6.12 29.50 -9.49
C LYS A 316 -5.25 30.71 -9.12
N LEU A 317 -4.50 31.21 -10.11
CA LEU A 317 -3.75 32.46 -9.99
C LEU A 317 -4.70 33.64 -9.82
N VAL A 318 -4.30 34.60 -8.98
CA VAL A 318 -5.01 35.86 -8.72
C VAL A 318 -4.20 37.03 -9.25
#